data_AF-A0A836XFC4-F1
#
_entry.id   AF-A0A836XFC4-F1
#
_cell.length_a   1.000
_cell.length_b   1.000
_cell.length_c   1.000
_cell.angle_alpha   90.00
_cell.angle_beta   90.00
_cell.angle_gamma   90.00
#
_symmetry.space_group_name_H-M   'P 1'
#
loop_
_entity.id
_entity.type
_entity.pdbx_description
1 polymer ?
#
loop_
_entity_poly.entity_id
_entity_poly.type
_entity_poly.pdbx_seq_one_letter_code
_entity_poly.pdbx_strand_id
1 'polypeptide(L)' 'MSQIYNFSAGPSALPSSVLKKIQSELLEFGDAKASVMEISHRGVDFMELAEKSKKNLRNIMNIPSNYEVLFLQG' A
#
# COMPACT_ATOMS: atom_id res chain seq x y z
N MET A 1 -5.76 20.90 12.92
CA MET A 1 -5.33 20.74 11.51
C MET A 1 -6.41 21.36 10.63
N SER A 2 -6.07 22.30 9.75
CA SER A 2 -7.01 22.79 8.73
C SER A 2 -7.18 21.72 7.66
N GLN A 3 -8.32 21.02 7.67
CA GLN A 3 -8.63 20.07 6.61
C GLN A 3 -9.06 20.84 5.36
N ILE A 4 -8.23 20.80 4.33
CA ILE A 4 -8.53 21.40 3.04
C ILE A 4 -9.43 20.45 2.23
N TYR A 5 -10.35 21.01 1.44
CA TYR A 5 -11.08 20.23 0.45
C TYR A 5 -10.20 20.02 -0.78
N ASN A 6 -9.63 18.83 -0.92
CA ASN A 6 -8.79 18.46 -2.05
C ASN A 6 -9.65 17.83 -3.16
N PHE A 7 -9.92 18.59 -4.22
CA PHE A 7 -10.64 18.17 -5.43
C PHE A 7 -9.72 17.90 -6.63
N SER A 8 -8.42 17.64 -6.41
CA SER A 8 -7.47 17.38 -7.49
C SER A 8 -7.82 16.12 -8.29
N ALA A 9 -7.60 16.17 -9.62
CA ALA A 9 -7.90 15.07 -10.54
C ALA A 9 -6.85 13.94 -10.56
N GLY A 10 -5.64 14.19 -10.04
CA GLY A 10 -4.54 13.22 -10.03
C GLY A 10 -3.16 13.91 -9.94
N PRO A 11 -2.28 13.57 -8.96
CA PRO A 11 -2.58 12.81 -7.75
C PRO A 11 -3.74 13.42 -6.95
N SER A 12 -4.46 12.60 -6.18
CA SER A 12 -5.73 12.95 -5.53
C SER A 12 -5.70 12.71 -4.01
N ALA A 13 -6.80 13.03 -3.32
CA ALA A 13 -6.91 12.84 -1.87
C ALA A 13 -6.83 11.35 -1.47
N LEU A 14 -6.10 11.07 -0.37
CA LEU A 14 -6.10 9.79 0.32
C LEU A 14 -6.94 9.86 1.61
N PRO A 15 -7.57 8.76 2.06
CA PRO A 15 -8.28 8.72 3.34
C PRO A 15 -7.34 9.06 4.51
N SER A 16 -7.77 9.91 5.43
CA SER A 16 -6.94 10.34 6.57
C SER A 16 -6.52 9.18 7.48
N SER A 17 -7.32 8.11 7.57
CA SER A 17 -6.97 6.89 8.30
C SER A 17 -5.75 6.19 7.70
N VAL A 18 -5.62 6.16 6.38
CA VAL A 18 -4.48 5.57 5.67
C VAL A 18 -3.22 6.42 5.90
N LEU A 19 -3.33 7.75 5.78
CA LEU A 19 -2.20 8.66 6.03
C LEU A 19 -1.67 8.54 7.47
N LYS A 20 -2.57 8.44 8.46
CA LYS A 20 -2.19 8.25 9.87
C LYS A 20 -1.48 6.92 10.09
N LYS A 21 -1.94 5.84 9.43
CA LYS A 21 -1.28 4.54 9.50
C LYS A 21 0.12 4.57 8.88
N ILE A 22 0.26 5.17 7.70
CA ILE A 22 1.57 5.36 7.05
C ILE A 22 2.49 6.13 7.99
N GLN A 23 2.01 7.23 8.58
CA GLN A 23 2.79 8.03 9.52
C GLN A 23 3.26 7.21 10.74
N SER A 24 2.40 6.37 11.33
CA SER A 24 2.77 5.58 12.51
C SER A 24 3.76 4.46 12.20
N GLU A 25 3.77 3.93 10.98
CA GLU A 25 4.62 2.81 10.55
C GLU A 25 5.80 3.26 9.67
N LEU A 26 6.01 4.57 9.50
CA LEU A 26 6.96 5.08 8.50
C LEU A 26 8.41 4.69 8.81
N LEU A 27 8.78 4.74 10.10
CA LEU A 27 10.13 4.44 10.56
C LEU A 27 10.34 2.94 10.82
N GLU A 28 9.27 2.22 11.11
CA GLU A 28 9.31 0.79 11.41
C GLU A 28 8.06 0.12 10.85
N PHE A 29 8.25 -0.68 9.81
CA PHE A 29 7.18 -1.44 9.16
C PHE A 29 7.01 -2.80 9.83
N GLY A 30 5.94 -2.96 10.62
CA GLY A 30 5.72 -4.20 11.37
C GLY A 30 6.90 -4.46 12.32
N ASP A 31 7.52 -5.64 12.20
CA ASP A 31 8.69 -6.04 13.00
C ASP A 31 10.02 -5.93 12.22
N ALA A 32 10.02 -5.24 11.08
CA ALA A 32 11.17 -5.17 10.18
C ALA A 32 12.35 -4.32 10.73
N LYS A 33 12.12 -3.54 11.81
CA LYS A 33 13.10 -2.60 12.39
C LYS A 33 13.66 -1.58 11.41
N ALA A 34 12.94 -1.35 10.31
CA ALA A 34 13.28 -0.44 9.23
C ALA A 34 12.00 0.03 8.54
N SER A 35 12.11 1.13 7.80
CA SER A 35 11.01 1.61 6.96
C SER A 35 10.68 0.59 5.86
N VAL A 36 9.41 0.56 5.42
CA VAL A 36 9.01 -0.18 4.21
C VAL A 36 9.80 0.26 2.97
N MET A 37 10.36 1.49 2.99
CA MET A 37 11.20 2.03 1.92
C MET A 37 12.65 1.53 1.97
N GLU A 38 13.08 0.90 3.06
CA GLU A 38 14.46 0.45 3.30
C GLU A 38 14.60 -1.08 3.24
N ILE A 39 13.49 -1.81 3.27
CA ILE A 39 13.50 -3.28 3.18
C ILE A 39 13.67 -3.77 1.74
N SER A 40 14.29 -4.94 1.60
CA SER A 40 14.44 -5.60 0.29
C SER A 40 13.10 -6.00 -0.29
N HIS A 41 12.89 -5.72 -1.58
CA HIS A 41 11.72 -6.21 -2.34
C HIS A 41 11.63 -7.74 -2.45
N ARG A 42 12.69 -8.47 -2.05
CA ARG A 42 12.73 -9.94 -1.97
C ARG A 42 12.66 -10.44 -0.52
N GLY A 43 12.66 -9.54 0.45
CA GLY A 43 12.53 -9.87 1.87
C GLY A 43 11.12 -10.34 2.20
N VAL A 44 11.01 -11.13 3.28
CA VAL A 44 9.73 -11.72 3.72
C VAL A 44 8.67 -10.64 3.94
N ASP A 45 9.01 -9.55 4.62
CA ASP A 45 8.08 -8.47 4.97
C ASP A 45 7.47 -7.82 3.71
N PHE A 46 8.29 -7.57 2.68
CA PHE A 46 7.81 -6.99 1.43
C PHE A 46 7.00 -8.00 0.60
N MET A 47 7.46 -9.26 0.53
CA MET A 47 6.75 -10.30 -0.23
C MET A 47 5.36 -10.55 0.36
N GLU A 48 5.23 -10.57 1.69
CA GLU A 48 3.94 -10.66 2.37
C GLU A 48 3.04 -9.46 2.07
N LEU A 49 3.60 -8.23 2.11
CA LEU A 49 2.88 -7.02 1.71
C LEU A 49 2.37 -7.10 0.27
N ALA A 50 3.21 -7.55 -0.67
CA ALA A 50 2.87 -7.66 -2.08
C ALA A 50 1.77 -8.69 -2.32
N GLU A 51 1.89 -9.89 -1.75
CA GLU A 51 0.90 -10.96 -1.88
C GLU A 51 -0.43 -10.58 -1.21
N LYS A 52 -0.38 -9.94 -0.03
CA LYS A 52 -1.58 -9.40 0.62
C LYS A 52 -2.26 -8.33 -0.26
N SER A 53 -1.48 -7.46 -0.90
CA SER A 53 -2.01 -6.42 -1.79
C SER A 53 -2.70 -7.02 -3.02
N LYS A 54 -2.07 -8.02 -3.66
CA LYS A 54 -2.70 -8.77 -4.76
C LYS A 54 -3.99 -9.45 -4.32
N LYS A 55 -3.98 -10.17 -3.19
CA LYS A 55 -5.16 -10.86 -2.65
C LYS A 55 -6.29 -9.88 -2.35
N ASN A 56 -6.00 -8.74 -1.74
CA ASN A 56 -6.99 -7.71 -1.45
C ASN A 56 -7.63 -7.17 -2.74
N LEU A 57 -6.82 -6.85 -3.75
CA LEU A 57 -7.34 -6.38 -5.04
C LEU A 57 -8.23 -7.42 -5.69
N ARG A 58 -7.79 -8.69 -5.72
CA ARG A 58 -8.58 -9.81 -6.24
C ARG A 58 -9.93 -9.93 -5.55
N ASN A 59 -9.96 -9.84 -4.22
CA ASN A 59 -11.18 -9.95 -3.43
C ASN A 59 -12.12 -8.76 -3.66
N ILE A 60 -11.60 -7.53 -3.66
CA ILE A 60 -12.40 -6.31 -3.85
C ILE A 60 -13.04 -6.28 -5.23
N MET A 61 -12.27 -6.69 -6.25
CA MET A 61 -12.66 -6.60 -7.66
C MET A 61 -13.25 -7.91 -8.20
N ASN A 62 -13.37 -8.95 -7.36
CA ASN A 62 -13.80 -10.31 -7.74
C ASN A 62 -13.03 -10.87 -8.95
N ILE A 63 -11.70 -10.74 -8.96
CA ILE A 63 -10.84 -11.18 -10.07
C ILE A 63 -10.73 -12.73 -10.05
N PRO A 64 -11.15 -13.43 -11.13
CA PRO A 64 -11.05 -14.88 -11.21
C PRO A 64 -9.63 -15.42 -11.13
N SER A 65 -9.47 -16.70 -10.77
CA SER A 65 -8.16 -17.34 -10.60
C SER A 65 -7.36 -17.49 -11.90
N ASN A 66 -8.00 -17.39 -13.07
CA ASN A 66 -7.37 -17.50 -14.38
C ASN A 66 -6.86 -16.16 -14.95
N TYR A 67 -6.84 -15.09 -14.15
CA TYR A 67 -6.18 -13.82 -14.46
C TYR A 67 -4.95 -13.62 -13.56
N GLU A 68 -4.08 -12.65 -13.85
CA GLU A 68 -2.94 -12.29 -12.99
C GLU A 68 -2.97 -10.80 -12.61
N VAL A 69 -2.45 -10.45 -11.43
CA VAL A 69 -2.34 -9.07 -10.96
C VAL A 69 -0.90 -8.62 -11.04
N LEU A 70 -0.62 -7.64 -11.90
CA LEU A 70 0.71 -7.06 -12.09
C LEU A 70 0.76 -5.64 -11.51
N PHE A 71 1.80 -5.36 -10.72
CA PHE A 71 2.17 -3.99 -10.35
C PHE A 71 3.29 -3.55 -11.28
N LEU A 72 2.98 -2.62 -12.19
CA LEU A 72 3.92 -2.07 -13.16
C LEU A 72 4.21 -0.61 -12.81
N GLN A 73 5.40 -0.14 -13.17
CA GLN A 73 5.68 1.30 -13.15
C GLN A 73 4.78 2.00 -14.18
N GLY A 74 4.28 3.19 -13.82
CA GLY A 74 3.57 4.09 -14.72
C GLY A 74 4.51 5.05 -15.43
#